data_AF-A0A7X4AS59-F1
#
_entry.id   AF-A0A7X4AS59-F1
#
_cell.length_a   1.000
_cell.length_b   1.000
_cell.length_c   1.000
_cell.angle_alpha   90.00
_cell.angle_beta   90.00
_cell.angle_gamma   90.00
#
_symmetry.space_group_name_H-M   'P 1'
#
loop_
_entity.id
_entity.type
_entity.pdbx_description
1 polymer ?
#
loop_
_entity_poly.entity_id
_entity_poly.type
_entity_poly.pdbx_seq_one_letter_code
_entity_poly.pdbx_strand_id
1 'polypeptide(L)'
;MKKIKTNRLASISKAGTLEEIADYWDTHSLADHWDETHEVNFEVRMQRRCRVTLTPEIYEKIEKQALEQGVLPETLVNLWLAERLHAIESS
;
A
#
# COMPACT_ATOMS: atom_id res chain seq x y z
N MET A 1 40.41 6.85 -22.18
CA MET A 1 39.80 7.76 -21.17
C MET A 1 39.18 6.91 -20.06
N LYS A 2 39.65 7.04 -18.81
CA LYS A 2 39.07 6.35 -17.65
C LYS A 2 37.73 7.02 -17.31
N LYS A 3 36.63 6.26 -17.27
CA LYS A 3 35.34 6.75 -16.76
C LYS A 3 35.48 6.98 -15.25
N ILE A 4 35.43 8.22 -14.81
CA ILE A 4 35.35 8.57 -13.40
C ILE A 4 33.95 8.13 -12.94
N LYS A 5 33.86 7.02 -12.20
CA LYS A 5 32.64 6.66 -11.49
C LYS A 5 32.51 7.66 -10.34
N THR A 6 31.71 8.70 -10.52
CA THR A 6 31.33 9.59 -9.41
C THR A 6 30.53 8.74 -8.41
N ASN A 7 31.13 8.43 -7.26
CA ASN A 7 30.42 7.79 -6.16
C ASN A 7 29.35 8.80 -5.70
N ARG A 8 28.07 8.55 -6.04
CA ARG A 8 26.99 9.44 -5.63
C ARG A 8 26.69 9.18 -4.16
N LEU A 9 27.27 10.03 -3.31
CA LEU A 9 26.96 10.05 -1.88
C LEU A 9 25.61 10.74 -1.67
N ALA A 10 24.89 10.33 -0.63
CA ALA A 10 23.68 11.01 -0.18
C ALA A 10 23.99 12.44 0.29
N SER A 11 23.07 13.38 0.04
CA SER A 11 23.32 14.81 0.28
C SER A 11 23.46 15.17 1.77
N ILE A 12 22.68 14.54 2.66
CA ILE A 12 22.69 14.81 4.10
C ILE A 12 23.63 13.82 4.81
N SER A 13 23.31 12.53 4.77
CA SER A 13 24.08 11.49 5.48
C SER A 13 25.48 11.24 4.94
N LYS A 14 25.81 11.74 3.74
CA LYS A 14 27.08 11.50 3.02
C LYS A 14 27.43 10.02 2.82
N ALA A 15 26.47 9.12 3.04
CA ALA A 15 26.60 7.68 2.88
C ALA A 15 26.65 7.26 1.41
N GLY A 16 27.36 6.17 1.12
CA GLY A 16 27.58 5.65 -0.24
C GLY A 16 26.75 4.41 -0.58
N THR A 17 26.17 3.74 0.41
CA THR A 17 25.29 2.58 0.23
C THR A 17 23.91 2.81 0.85
N LEU A 18 22.93 1.97 0.50
CA LEU A 18 21.59 2.07 1.08
C LEU A 18 21.59 1.71 2.56
N GLU A 19 22.39 0.73 2.96
CA GLU A 19 22.56 0.29 4.34
C GLU A 19 23.14 1.41 5.21
N GLU A 20 24.20 2.08 4.74
CA GLU A 20 24.79 3.23 5.45
C GLU A 20 23.82 4.42 5.56
N ILE A 21 22.95 4.62 4.56
CA ILE A 21 21.90 5.66 4.62
C ILE A 21 20.87 5.30 5.70
N ALA A 22 20.45 4.04 5.77
CA ALA A 22 19.50 3.56 6.77
C ALA A 22 20.09 3.69 8.20
N ASP A 23 21.31 3.19 8.42
CA ASP A 23 22.00 3.27 9.72
C ASP A 23 22.12 4.71 10.23
N TYR A 24 22.36 5.67 9.32
CA TYR A 24 22.37 7.09 9.67
C TYR A 24 20.99 7.57 10.14
N TRP A 25 19.94 7.32 9.36
CA TRP A 25 18.59 7.80 9.67
C TRP A 25 17.90 7.06 10.82
N ASP A 26 18.36 5.87 11.20
CA ASP A 26 17.90 5.18 12.42
C ASP A 26 18.31 5.93 13.70
N THR A 27 19.37 6.74 13.62
CA THR A 27 19.93 7.48 14.77
C THR A 27 19.76 9.00 14.68
N HIS A 28 19.33 9.53 13.53
CA HIS A 28 19.17 10.96 13.28
C HIS A 28 17.72 11.31 12.94
N SER A 29 17.21 12.40 13.49
CA SER A 29 15.86 12.88 13.17
C SER A 29 15.88 13.70 11.88
N LEU A 30 14.89 13.49 11.00
CA LEU A 30 14.67 14.37 9.84
C LEU A 30 14.44 15.83 10.27
N ALA A 31 13.85 16.05 11.44
CA ALA A 31 13.57 17.39 11.95
C ALA A 31 14.84 18.22 12.16
N ASP A 32 15.96 17.58 12.49
CA ASP A 32 17.25 18.27 12.73
C ASP A 32 17.86 18.83 11.43
N HIS A 33 17.38 18.35 10.29
CA HIS A 33 17.83 18.73 8.95
C HIS A 33 16.75 19.44 8.14
N TRP A 34 15.68 19.93 8.79
CA TRP A 34 14.53 20.50 8.09
C TRP A 34 14.92 21.66 7.18
N ASP A 35 15.82 22.54 7.64
CA ASP A 35 16.35 23.68 6.88
C ASP A 35 17.24 23.28 5.68
N GLU A 36 17.72 22.04 5.65
CA GLU A 36 18.48 21.46 4.53
C GLU A 36 17.57 20.73 3.52
N THR A 37 16.28 20.59 3.84
CA THR A 37 15.29 19.94 2.98
C THR A 37 14.53 20.97 2.14
N HIS A 38 13.89 20.50 1.07
CA HIS A 38 12.99 21.31 0.26
C HIS A 38 11.70 20.55 0.02
N GLU A 39 10.60 21.30 -0.09
CA GLU A 39 9.30 20.73 -0.39
C GLU A 39 9.31 20.08 -1.78
N VAL A 40 8.79 18.85 -1.86
CA VAL A 40 8.65 18.11 -3.11
C VAL A 40 7.22 17.62 -3.27
N ASN A 41 6.65 17.85 -4.45
CA ASN A 41 5.37 17.27 -4.82
C ASN A 41 5.60 15.89 -5.44
N PHE A 42 4.96 14.85 -4.91
CA PHE A 42 4.99 13.52 -5.48
C PHE A 42 3.58 12.97 -5.66
N GLU A 43 3.36 12.28 -6.78
CA GLU A 43 2.08 11.62 -7.05
C GLU A 43 2.15 10.15 -6.64
N VAL A 44 1.29 9.77 -5.69
CA VAL A 44 1.06 8.35 -5.37
C VAL A 44 -0.12 7.86 -6.18
N ARG A 45 0.12 6.94 -7.11
CA ARG A 45 -0.95 6.24 -7.82
C ARG A 45 -1.56 5.16 -6.92
N MET A 46 -2.55 5.53 -6.13
CA MET A 46 -3.34 4.57 -5.37
C MET A 46 -4.61 4.19 -6.14
N GLN A 47 -4.83 2.89 -6.32
CA GLN A 47 -6.11 2.39 -6.84
C GLN A 47 -7.22 2.77 -5.86
N ARG A 48 -8.27 3.46 -6.33
CA ARG A 48 -9.45 3.76 -5.51
C ARG A 48 -10.11 2.45 -5.13
N ARG A 49 -10.15 2.14 -3.84
CA ARG A 49 -10.87 0.98 -3.30
C ARG A 49 -12.25 1.43 -2.84
N CYS A 50 -13.32 0.82 -3.37
CA CYS A 50 -14.63 0.92 -2.76
C CYS A 50 -14.68 -0.08 -1.59
N ARG A 51 -15.09 0.35 -0.40
CA ARG A 51 -15.20 -0.50 0.79
C ARG A 51 -16.61 -0.45 1.31
N VAL A 52 -17.20 -1.62 1.55
CA VAL A 52 -18.48 -1.77 2.24
C VAL A 52 -18.19 -2.45 3.57
N THR A 53 -18.61 -1.83 4.67
CA THR A 53 -18.44 -2.42 6.00
C THR A 53 -19.55 -3.44 6.24
N LEU A 54 -19.18 -4.65 6.65
CA LEU A 54 -20.10 -5.69 7.07
C LEU A 54 -20.10 -5.77 8.59
N THR A 55 -21.23 -6.15 9.19
CA THR A 55 -21.23 -6.45 10.63
C THR A 55 -20.44 -7.74 10.89
N PRO A 56 -19.86 -7.92 12.09
CA PRO A 56 -19.09 -9.10 12.42
C PRO A 56 -19.87 -10.40 12.19
N GLU A 57 -21.15 -10.43 12.56
CA GLU A 57 -22.00 -11.61 12.47
C GLU A 57 -22.30 -12.01 11.02
N ILE A 58 -22.35 -11.04 10.12
CA ILE A 58 -22.52 -11.28 8.67
C ILE A 58 -21.20 -11.77 8.09
N TYR A 59 -20.09 -11.14 8.47
CA TYR A 59 -18.77 -11.51 7.97
C TYR A 59 -18.39 -12.95 8.34
N GLU A 60 -18.60 -13.37 9.59
CA GLU A 60 -18.34 -14.74 10.05
C GLU A 60 -19.07 -15.79 9.21
N LYS A 61 -20.33 -15.52 8.83
CA LYS A 61 -21.11 -16.43 7.98
C LYS A 61 -20.56 -16.52 6.57
N ILE A 62 -20.18 -15.37 6.00
CA ILE A 62 -19.57 -15.31 4.66
C ILE A 62 -18.23 -16.04 4.67
N GLU A 63 -17.40 -15.82 5.69
CA GLU A 63 -16.09 -16.44 5.81
C GLU A 63 -16.21 -17.96 5.86
N LYS A 64 -17.09 -18.49 6.71
CA LYS A 64 -17.35 -19.93 6.80
C LYS A 64 -17.76 -20.52 5.44
N GLN A 65 -18.68 -19.85 4.75
CA GLN A 65 -19.20 -20.34 3.47
C GLN A 65 -18.19 -20.20 2.32
N ALA A 66 -17.37 -19.15 2.33
CA ALA A 66 -16.29 -18.95 1.38
C ALA A 66 -15.22 -20.03 1.55
N LEU A 67 -14.89 -20.38 2.81
CA LEU A 67 -13.96 -21.46 3.13
C LEU A 67 -14.46 -22.82 2.63
N GLU A 68 -15.73 -23.15 2.86
CA GLU A 68 -16.36 -24.37 2.37
C GLU A 68 -16.33 -24.48 0.83
N GLN A 69 -16.39 -23.34 0.14
CA GLN A 69 -16.34 -23.25 -1.33
C GLN A 69 -14.91 -23.07 -1.89
N GLY A 70 -13.89 -22.93 -1.04
CA GLY A 70 -12.51 -22.72 -1.46
C GLY A 70 -12.27 -21.37 -2.15
N VAL A 71 -13.07 -20.35 -1.85
CA VAL A 71 -12.97 -19.00 -2.43
C VAL A 71 -12.72 -17.95 -1.34
N LEU A 72 -12.35 -16.73 -1.75
CA LEU A 72 -12.21 -15.62 -0.81
C LEU A 72 -13.59 -15.07 -0.41
N PRO A 73 -13.75 -14.55 0.82
CA PRO A 73 -14.98 -13.87 1.25
C PRO A 73 -15.41 -12.74 0.29
N GLU A 74 -14.45 -11.97 -0.23
CA GLU A 74 -14.70 -10.92 -1.22
C GLU A 74 -15.31 -11.47 -2.52
N THR A 75 -14.80 -12.60 -3.01
CA THR A 75 -15.32 -13.27 -4.21
C THR A 75 -16.75 -13.71 -4.00
N LEU A 76 -17.05 -14.33 -2.85
CA LEU A 76 -18.39 -14.80 -2.52
C LEU A 76 -19.39 -13.63 -2.40
N VAL A 77 -19.00 -12.55 -1.73
CA VAL A 77 -19.82 -11.33 -1.60
C VAL A 77 -20.13 -10.74 -2.97
N ASN A 78 -19.12 -10.58 -3.82
CA ASN A 78 -19.33 -10.00 -5.15
C ASN A 78 -20.25 -10.85 -6.01
N LEU A 79 -20.10 -12.19 -5.97
CA LEU A 79 -20.97 -13.11 -6.69
C LEU A 79 -22.44 -12.97 -6.24
N TRP A 80 -22.69 -13.05 -4.94
CA TRP A 80 -24.04 -12.94 -4.40
C TRP A 80 -24.69 -11.59 -4.67
N LEU A 81 -23.93 -10.49 -4.56
CA LEU A 81 -24.44 -9.16 -4.90
C LEU A 81 -24.77 -9.05 -6.39
N ALA A 82 -23.94 -9.58 -7.28
CA ALA A 82 -24.20 -9.58 -8.72
C ALA A 82 -25.48 -10.36 -9.07
N GLU A 83 -25.66 -11.55 -8.48
CA GLU A 83 -26.88 -12.36 -8.65
C GLU A 83 -28.14 -11.62 -8.18
N ARG A 84 -28.06 -10.97 -7.00
CA ARG A 84 -29.19 -10.19 -6.45
C ARG A 84 -29.53 -8.97 -7.30
N LEU A 85 -28.53 -8.24 -7.78
CA LEU A 85 -28.73 -7.07 -8.65
C LEU A 85 -29.36 -7.49 -9.98
N HIS A 86 -28.86 -8.55 -10.60
CA HIS A 86 -29.43 -9.09 -11.84
C HIS A 86 -30.91 -9.49 -11.67
N ALA A 87 -31.26 -10.11 -10.53
CA ALA A 87 -32.64 -10.49 -10.25
C ALA A 87 -33.58 -9.29 -10.08
N ILE A 88 -33.10 -8.17 -9.53
CA ILE A 88 -33.86 -6.93 -9.38
C ILE A 88 -34.07 -6.26 -10.73
N GLU A 89 -33.04 -6.22 -11.58
CA GLU A 89 -33.11 -5.61 -12.92
C GLU A 89 -34.00 -6.39 -13.90
N SER A 90 -34.18 -7.69 -13.64
CA SER A 90 -35.00 -8.60 -14.47
C SER A 90 -36.47 -8.69 -14.02
N SER A 91 -36.89 -7.95 -12.98
CA SER A 91 -38.29 -7.84 -12.48
C SER A 91 -38.93 -6.53 -12.91
#